data_AF-A0A819PXH7-F1
#
_entry.id   AF-A0A819PXH7-F1
#
_cell.length_a   1.000
_cell.length_b   1.000
_cell.length_c   1.000
_cell.angle_alpha   90.00
_cell.angle_beta   90.00
_cell.angle_gamma   90.00
#
_symmetry.space_group_name_H-M   'P 1'
#
loop_
_entity.id
_entity.type
_entity.pdbx_description
1 polymer ?
#
loop_
_entity_poly.entity_id
_entity_poly.type
_entity_poly.pdbx_seq_one_letter_code
_entity_poly.pdbx_strand_id
1 'polypeptide(L)'
;MDSFCVIVDFWCESFTGLSYCGISRSHIDQEFQSYMFSLGCFPYDMENKHASTICSFVNDALKPFGLALDSEKLVVTDNERTMTCTFNTDCKHIGCSDHCINKQLQHTFTTKTIDGKLVDCDIAQELFNNVKTIVSNIHRLHKQQNLSKKLILYSDTRFNGAYAMLNVFSSTFDELVQILDSKLLTTYSRINDDFLLDICRFLLPFDTVIEALSDDRRLTLHRVLPFKQYLINKCEIDNDDNEGLKQAKCFLGKRLDEK
;
A
#
# COMPACT_ATOMS: atom_id res chain seq x y z
N MET A 1 1.62 22.34 27.14
CA MET A 1 2.41 21.54 26.18
C MET A 1 1.49 21.23 25.03
N ASP A 2 1.86 21.62 23.81
CA ASP A 2 1.02 21.36 22.65
C ASP A 2 1.00 19.85 22.38
N SER A 3 -0.19 19.27 22.35
CA SER A 3 -0.39 17.87 21.97
C SER A 3 -0.03 17.72 20.49
N PHE A 4 0.96 16.87 20.20
CA PHE A 4 1.38 16.57 18.83
C PHE A 4 1.60 15.06 18.67
N CYS A 5 1.53 14.63 17.42
CA CYS A 5 1.87 13.30 16.97
C CYS A 5 3.12 13.35 16.08
N VAL A 6 3.96 12.32 16.17
CA VAL A 6 5.09 12.12 15.26
C VAL A 6 4.71 11.02 14.28
N ILE A 7 4.89 11.28 12.99
CA ILE A 7 4.69 10.30 11.93
C ILE A 7 6.08 9.93 11.42
N VAL A 8 6.38 8.63 11.39
CA VAL A 8 7.67 8.10 10.94
C VAL A 8 7.44 7.08 9.83
N ASP A 9 8.01 7.33 8.67
CA ASP A 9 7.97 6.43 7.50
C ASP A 9 9.40 5.99 7.16
N PHE A 10 9.62 4.68 7.07
CA PHE A 10 10.88 4.10 6.64
C PHE A 10 10.68 3.44 5.28
N TRP A 11 11.57 3.72 4.32
CA TRP A 11 11.55 3.05 3.03
C TRP A 11 12.95 2.88 2.46
N CYS A 12 13.08 1.90 1.58
CA CYS A 12 14.25 1.73 0.72
C CYS A 12 13.91 2.24 -0.68
N GLU A 13 14.72 3.15 -1.20
CA GLU A 13 14.58 3.67 -2.55
C GLU A 13 15.16 2.64 -3.53
N SER A 14 14.34 2.22 -4.50
CA SER A 14 14.63 1.03 -5.30
C SER A 14 15.73 1.23 -6.34
N PHE A 15 16.02 2.46 -6.78
CA PHE A 15 17.03 2.73 -7.78
C PHE A 15 18.45 2.75 -7.19
N THR A 16 18.63 3.36 -6.03
CA THR A 16 19.91 3.53 -5.33
C THR A 16 20.15 2.46 -4.29
N GLY A 17 19.10 1.78 -3.81
CA GLY A 17 19.15 0.85 -2.69
C GLY A 17 19.37 1.54 -1.33
N LEU A 18 19.35 2.89 -1.30
CA LEU A 18 19.52 3.65 -0.07
C LEU A 18 18.21 3.68 0.71
N SER A 19 18.34 3.60 2.03
CA SER A 19 17.19 3.66 2.93
C SER A 19 17.09 5.01 3.61
N TYR A 20 15.85 5.43 3.85
CA TYR A 20 15.52 6.73 4.37
C TYR A 20 14.48 6.61 5.47
N CYS A 21 14.47 7.61 6.35
CA CYS A 21 13.47 7.83 7.37
C CYS A 21 12.90 9.23 7.19
N GLY A 22 11.62 9.30 6.83
CA GLY A 22 10.84 10.53 6.84
C GLY A 22 10.23 10.75 8.21
N ILE A 23 10.41 11.94 8.77
CA ILE A 23 9.81 12.31 10.06
C ILE A 23 8.96 13.56 9.85
N SER A 24 7.71 13.48 10.31
CA SER A 24 6.78 14.60 10.29
C SER A 24 6.14 14.80 11.66
N ARG A 25 5.82 16.05 11.99
CA ARG A 25 5.01 16.42 13.17
C ARG A 25 3.62 16.80 12.72
N SER A 26 2.61 16.22 13.35
CA SER A 26 1.20 16.60 13.19
C SER A 26 0.64 17.18 14.48
N HIS A 27 -0.13 18.26 14.40
CA HIS A 27 -0.88 18.79 15.54
C HIS A 27 -2.15 19.52 15.09
N ILE A 28 -3.02 19.82 16.06
CA ILE A 28 -4.23 20.61 15.87
C ILE A 28 -4.09 21.87 16.74
N ASP A 29 -4.36 23.03 16.17
CA ASP A 29 -4.34 24.30 16.92
C ASP A 29 -5.65 24.56 17.69
N GLN A 30 -5.73 25.74 18.32
CA GLN A 30 -6.91 26.15 19.09
C GLN A 30 -8.13 26.50 18.20
N GLU A 31 -7.92 26.69 16.89
CA GLU A 31 -8.96 26.96 15.89
C GLU A 31 -9.40 25.67 15.17
N PHE A 32 -9.00 24.51 15.69
CA PHE A 32 -9.25 23.19 15.12
C PHE A 32 -8.66 23.00 13.70
N GLN A 33 -7.64 23.78 13.35
CA GLN A 33 -6.90 23.59 12.10
C GLN A 33 -5.82 22.53 12.30
N SER A 34 -5.72 21.61 11.34
CA SER A 34 -4.70 20.57 11.33
C SER A 34 -3.46 21.06 10.58
N TYR A 35 -2.30 20.85 11.17
CA TYR A 35 -1.01 21.11 10.52
C TYR A 35 -0.14 19.88 10.54
N MET A 36 0.45 19.59 9.39
CA MET A 36 1.51 18.62 9.24
C MET A 36 2.77 19.33 8.76
N PHE A 37 3.87 19.16 9.49
CA PHE A 37 5.18 19.69 9.14
C PHE A 37 6.13 18.53 8.89
N SER A 38 6.69 18.45 7.68
CA SER A 38 7.84 17.59 7.44
C SER A 38 9.04 18.17 8.18
N LEU A 39 9.60 17.41 9.12
CA LEU A 39 10.80 17.78 9.86
C LEU A 39 12.05 17.41 9.08
N GLY A 40 11.98 16.36 8.27
CA GLY A 40 13.05 16.01 7.35
C GLY A 40 12.93 14.60 6.77
N CYS A 41 13.83 14.32 5.83
CA CYS A 41 14.09 13.00 5.28
C CYS A 41 15.56 12.70 5.55
N PHE A 42 15.82 11.70 6.38
CA PHE A 42 17.14 11.38 6.89
C PHE A 42 17.62 10.06 6.30
N PRO A 43 18.87 9.95 5.84
CA PRO A 43 19.43 8.67 5.46
C PRO A 43 19.46 7.74 6.68
N TYR A 44 19.05 6.50 6.50
CA TYR A 44 18.98 5.49 7.56
C TYR A 44 19.70 4.23 7.12
N ASP A 45 20.65 3.78 7.92
CA ASP A 45 21.38 2.54 7.65
C ASP A 45 20.55 1.33 8.12
N MET A 46 20.24 0.46 7.17
CA MET A 46 19.45 -0.75 7.41
C MET A 46 20.25 -1.91 8.04
N GLU A 47 21.57 -1.79 8.19
CA GLU A 47 22.38 -2.86 8.79
C GLU A 47 22.02 -3.13 10.26
N ASN A 48 21.55 -2.11 11.00
CA ASN A 48 21.15 -2.25 12.41
C ASN A 48 19.69 -1.85 12.65
N LYS A 49 18.78 -2.81 12.45
CA LYS A 49 17.32 -2.63 12.66
C LYS A 49 16.85 -3.01 14.06
N HIS A 50 17.73 -2.98 15.07
CA HIS A 50 17.30 -3.23 16.43
C HIS A 50 16.38 -2.09 16.91
N ALA A 51 15.36 -2.46 17.69
CA ALA A 51 14.35 -1.52 18.17
C ALA A 51 14.95 -0.31 18.91
N SER A 52 15.93 -0.55 19.78
CA SER A 52 16.64 0.52 20.50
C SER A 52 17.38 1.48 19.55
N THR A 53 17.97 0.98 18.47
CA THR A 53 18.68 1.78 17.47
C THR A 53 17.71 2.70 16.72
N ILE A 54 16.55 2.18 16.32
CA ILE A 54 15.51 2.94 15.62
C ILE A 54 14.96 4.04 16.54
N CYS A 55 14.65 3.72 17.80
CA CYS A 55 14.16 4.71 18.76
C CYS A 55 15.18 5.83 19.02
N SER A 56 16.47 5.48 19.20
CA SER A 56 17.53 6.46 19.37
C SER A 56 17.67 7.36 18.15
N PHE A 57 17.66 6.78 16.95
CA PHE A 57 17.76 7.53 15.70
C PHE A 57 16.63 8.56 15.56
N VAL A 58 15.37 8.16 15.79
CA VAL A 58 14.23 9.06 15.69
C VAL A 58 14.32 10.17 16.75
N ASN A 59 14.69 9.83 17.99
CA ASN A 59 14.91 10.84 19.03
C ASN A 59 16.02 11.82 18.66
N ASP A 60 17.14 11.34 18.11
CA ASP A 60 18.25 12.18 17.67
C ASP A 60 17.83 13.14 16.55
N ALA A 61 17.01 12.67 15.61
CA ALA A 61 16.47 13.49 14.54
C ALA A 61 15.45 14.55 15.03
N LEU A 62 14.79 14.31 16.17
CA LEU A 62 13.84 15.25 16.79
C LEU A 62 14.52 16.33 17.64
N LYS A 63 15.71 16.05 18.20
CA LYS A 63 16.46 16.97 19.09
C LYS A 63 16.65 18.39 18.52
N PRO A 64 17.03 18.60 17.24
CA PRO A 64 17.21 19.95 16.69
C PRO A 64 15.95 20.82 16.73
N PHE A 65 14.77 20.18 16.81
CA PHE A 65 13.47 20.85 16.88
C PHE A 65 12.99 21.06 18.32
N GLY A 66 13.80 20.71 19.33
CA GLY A 66 13.41 20.73 20.73
C GLY A 66 12.33 19.70 21.07
N LEU A 67 12.23 18.63 20.27
CA LEU A 67 11.25 17.57 20.44
C LEU A 67 11.92 16.30 20.98
N ALA A 68 11.17 15.50 21.72
CA ALA A 68 11.57 14.18 22.19
C ALA A 68 10.35 13.25 22.22
N LEU A 69 10.59 11.95 22.03
CA LEU A 69 9.60 10.92 22.30
C LEU A 69 9.52 10.66 23.80
N ASP A 70 8.31 10.47 24.30
CA ASP A 70 8.01 10.12 25.69
C ASP A 70 6.69 9.34 25.76
N SER A 71 6.31 8.88 26.96
CA SER A 71 5.14 8.05 27.19
C SER A 71 3.81 8.72 26.85
N GLU A 72 3.79 10.04 26.69
CA GLU A 72 2.61 10.82 26.32
C GLU A 72 2.55 11.12 24.81
N LYS A 73 3.64 10.91 24.06
CA LYS A 73 3.66 11.12 22.61
C LYS A 73 3.02 9.96 21.86
N LEU A 74 2.24 10.33 20.84
CA LEU A 74 1.73 9.40 19.85
C LEU A 74 2.70 9.31 18.67
N VAL A 75 3.08 8.10 18.31
CA VAL A 75 3.93 7.83 17.15
C VAL A 75 3.17 6.96 16.15
N VAL A 76 3.03 7.43 14.92
CA VAL A 76 2.41 6.70 13.82
C VAL A 76 3.50 6.13 12.92
N THR A 77 3.52 4.80 12.76
CA THR A 77 4.41 4.08 11.82
C THR A 77 3.67 2.92 11.18
N ASP A 78 4.30 2.18 10.27
CA ASP A 78 3.78 0.88 9.84
C ASP A 78 3.58 -0.11 11.01
N ASN A 79 2.90 -1.22 10.72
CA ASN A 79 2.60 -2.28 11.67
C ASN A 79 3.61 -3.44 11.61
N GLU A 80 4.83 -3.20 11.14
CA GLU A 80 5.88 -4.20 11.21
C GLU A 80 6.24 -4.51 12.66
N ARG A 81 6.66 -5.76 12.90
CA ARG A 81 7.02 -6.24 14.24
C ARG A 81 8.14 -5.39 14.85
N THR A 82 9.09 -4.94 14.04
CA THR A 82 10.19 -4.10 14.49
C THR A 82 9.69 -2.73 14.97
N MET A 83 8.80 -2.08 14.21
CA MET A 83 8.26 -0.76 14.57
C MET A 83 7.37 -0.84 15.80
N THR A 84 6.49 -1.83 15.85
CA THR A 84 5.65 -2.09 17.03
C THR A 84 6.50 -2.37 18.28
N CYS A 85 7.55 -3.17 18.20
CA CYS A 85 8.47 -3.37 19.33
C CYS A 85 9.23 -2.09 19.72
N THR A 86 9.55 -1.23 18.76
CA THR A 86 10.30 0.02 18.98
C THR A 86 9.47 1.04 19.74
N PHE A 87 8.25 1.31 19.25
CA PHE A 87 7.47 2.45 19.72
C PHE A 87 6.44 2.10 20.79
N ASN A 88 6.20 0.81 21.10
CA ASN A 88 5.32 0.44 22.22
C ASN A 88 6.02 0.43 23.60
N THR A 89 7.34 0.62 23.66
CA THR A 89 8.05 0.62 24.95
C THR A 89 8.01 1.98 25.63
N ASP A 90 8.39 3.04 24.89
CA ASP A 90 8.62 4.37 25.47
C ASP A 90 7.58 5.42 25.04
N CYS A 91 6.68 5.09 24.11
CA CYS A 91 5.65 5.99 23.60
C CYS A 91 4.36 5.24 23.25
N LYS A 92 3.34 5.95 22.77
CA LYS A 92 2.06 5.38 22.35
C LYS A 92 2.06 5.17 20.84
N HIS A 93 2.27 3.94 20.40
CA HIS A 93 2.27 3.59 18.97
C HIS A 93 0.86 3.52 18.39
N ILE A 94 0.68 4.07 17.19
CA ILE A 94 -0.50 3.91 16.35
C ILE A 94 -0.05 3.30 15.02
N GLY A 95 -0.65 2.16 14.68
CA GLY A 95 -0.40 1.48 13.43
C GLY A 95 -0.98 2.18 12.21
N CYS A 96 -0.21 2.25 11.13
CA CYS A 96 -0.68 2.83 9.88
C CYS A 96 -1.73 1.94 9.19
N SER A 97 -2.93 2.50 8.99
CA SER A 97 -4.07 1.75 8.43
C SER A 97 -3.93 1.53 6.92
N ASP A 98 -3.35 2.47 6.18
CA ASP A 98 -3.10 2.32 4.75
C ASP A 98 -2.12 1.17 4.46
N HIS A 99 -1.09 0.99 5.29
CA HIS A 99 -0.12 -0.09 5.22
C HIS A 99 -0.80 -1.44 5.48
N CYS A 100 -1.70 -1.51 6.47
CA CYS A 100 -2.49 -2.72 6.71
C CYS A 100 -3.31 -3.12 5.48
N ILE A 101 -4.05 -2.17 4.89
CA ILE A 101 -4.89 -2.45 3.72
C ILE A 101 -4.01 -2.88 2.54
N ASN A 102 -2.95 -2.12 2.24
CA ASN A 102 -2.00 -2.45 1.18
C ASN A 102 -1.38 -3.83 1.35
N LYS A 103 -1.01 -4.21 2.57
CA LYS A 103 -0.44 -5.53 2.87
C LYS A 103 -1.43 -6.66 2.61
N GLN A 104 -2.70 -6.50 2.97
CA GLN A 104 -3.72 -7.52 2.68
C GLN A 104 -4.00 -7.64 1.17
N LEU A 105 -3.99 -6.53 0.45
CA LEU A 105 -4.09 -6.55 -1.02
C LEU A 105 -2.87 -7.24 -1.64
N GLN A 106 -1.65 -6.91 -1.18
CA GLN A 106 -0.43 -7.59 -1.61
C GLN A 106 -0.51 -9.09 -1.38
N HIS A 107 -0.97 -9.51 -0.20
CA HIS A 107 -1.19 -10.92 0.11
C HIS A 107 -2.13 -11.57 -0.90
N THR A 108 -3.25 -10.91 -1.20
CA THR A 108 -4.29 -11.40 -2.12
C THR A 108 -3.75 -11.60 -3.54
N PHE A 109 -3.02 -10.62 -4.08
CA PHE A 109 -2.66 -10.59 -5.51
C PHE A 109 -1.24 -11.06 -5.85
N THR A 110 -0.34 -11.16 -4.86
CA THR A 110 1.08 -11.47 -5.14
C THR A 110 1.67 -12.57 -4.25
N THR A 111 1.08 -12.85 -3.09
CA THR A 111 1.67 -13.78 -2.12
C THR A 111 1.07 -15.16 -2.21
N LYS A 112 1.90 -16.18 -2.42
CA LYS A 112 1.45 -17.58 -2.49
C LYS A 112 1.24 -18.21 -1.13
N THR A 113 2.02 -17.82 -0.13
CA THR A 113 1.95 -18.39 1.22
C THR A 113 2.14 -17.34 2.32
N ILE A 114 1.40 -17.48 3.42
CA ILE A 114 1.55 -16.68 4.65
C ILE A 114 1.68 -17.65 5.81
N ASP A 115 2.77 -17.54 6.57
CA ASP A 115 3.07 -18.42 7.71
C ASP A 115 2.98 -19.92 7.36
N GLY A 116 3.44 -20.28 6.15
CA GLY A 116 3.41 -21.65 5.64
C GLY A 116 2.04 -22.15 5.13
N LYS A 117 0.99 -21.31 5.17
CA LYS A 117 -0.33 -21.63 4.63
C LYS A 117 -0.52 -21.02 3.25
N LEU A 118 -1.13 -21.76 2.33
CA LEU A 118 -1.46 -21.27 0.98
C LEU A 118 -2.50 -20.14 1.06
N VAL A 119 -2.31 -19.12 0.22
CA VAL A 119 -3.30 -18.08 -0.02
C VAL A 119 -4.19 -18.54 -1.18
N ASP A 120 -5.46 -18.78 -0.89
CA ASP A 120 -6.45 -19.26 -1.86
C ASP A 120 -7.00 -18.12 -2.72
N CYS A 121 -6.12 -17.57 -3.58
CA CYS A 121 -6.43 -16.48 -4.51
C CYS A 121 -5.79 -16.70 -5.88
N ASP A 122 -5.51 -17.95 -6.27
CA ASP A 122 -4.67 -18.28 -7.41
C ASP A 122 -5.14 -17.66 -8.73
N ILE A 123 -6.46 -17.57 -8.96
CA ILE A 123 -7.04 -17.01 -10.19
C ILE A 123 -6.77 -15.50 -10.29
N ALA A 124 -7.01 -14.75 -9.21
CA ALA A 124 -6.73 -13.33 -9.14
C ALA A 124 -5.22 -13.04 -9.22
N GLN A 125 -4.40 -13.90 -8.62
CA GLN A 125 -2.94 -13.81 -8.70
C GLN A 125 -2.42 -14.10 -10.10
N GLU A 126 -2.98 -15.08 -10.81
CA GLU A 126 -2.60 -15.37 -12.20
C GLU A 126 -2.91 -14.19 -13.11
N LEU A 127 -4.13 -13.62 -13.00
CA LEU A 127 -4.50 -12.40 -13.72
C LEU A 127 -3.49 -11.27 -13.46
N PHE A 128 -3.22 -10.98 -12.18
CA PHE A 128 -2.30 -9.91 -11.80
C PHE A 128 -0.89 -10.12 -12.35
N ASN A 129 -0.37 -11.35 -12.26
CA ASN A 129 0.96 -11.70 -12.77
C ASN A 129 1.05 -11.60 -14.30
N ASN A 130 0.00 -12.00 -15.02
CA ASN A 130 -0.07 -11.86 -16.47
C ASN A 130 -0.03 -10.39 -16.88
N VAL A 131 -0.84 -9.53 -16.25
CA VAL A 131 -0.82 -8.07 -16.49
C VAL A 131 0.54 -7.47 -16.15
N LYS A 132 1.08 -7.74 -14.95
CA LYS A 132 2.40 -7.25 -14.50
C LYS A 132 3.49 -7.63 -15.49
N THR A 133 3.48 -8.86 -15.98
CA THR A 133 4.46 -9.37 -16.95
C THR A 133 4.38 -8.60 -18.27
N ILE A 134 3.19 -8.40 -18.80
CA ILE A 134 3.00 -7.68 -20.07
C ILE A 134 3.47 -6.23 -19.92
N VAL A 135 2.99 -5.52 -18.89
CA VAL A 135 3.36 -4.13 -18.60
C VAL A 135 4.88 -3.97 -18.47
N SER A 136 5.52 -4.83 -17.67
CA SER A 136 6.97 -4.78 -17.47
C SER A 136 7.75 -4.99 -18.76
N ASN A 137 7.28 -5.89 -19.63
CA ASN A 137 7.93 -6.13 -20.93
C ASN A 137 7.74 -4.97 -21.91
N ILE A 138 6.55 -4.36 -21.96
CA ILE A 138 6.30 -3.19 -22.81
C ILE A 138 7.18 -2.01 -22.40
N HIS A 139 7.33 -1.78 -21.09
CA HIS A 139 8.24 -0.76 -20.55
C HIS A 139 9.68 -1.03 -20.96
N ARG A 140 10.18 -2.26 -20.75
CA ARG A 140 11.54 -2.68 -21.12
C ARG A 140 11.83 -2.55 -22.62
N LEU A 141 10.82 -2.75 -23.47
CA LEU A 141 10.94 -2.68 -24.92
C LEU A 141 10.60 -1.29 -25.48
N HIS A 142 10.25 -0.31 -24.64
CA HIS A 142 9.85 1.04 -25.02
C HIS A 142 8.70 1.12 -26.05
N LYS A 143 7.77 0.15 -26.01
CA LYS A 143 6.66 0.03 -26.99
C LYS A 143 5.39 0.81 -26.64
N GLN A 144 5.38 1.53 -25.52
CA GLN A 144 4.21 2.27 -25.02
C GLN A 144 3.83 3.51 -25.85
N GLN A 145 4.62 3.88 -26.86
CA GLN A 145 4.39 5.07 -27.69
C GLN A 145 3.17 4.95 -28.60
N ASN A 146 2.73 3.72 -28.88
CA ASN A 146 1.60 3.42 -29.74
C ASN A 146 0.28 3.25 -28.95
N LEU A 147 0.30 3.49 -27.64
CA LEU A 147 -0.88 3.38 -26.79
C LEU A 147 -1.47 4.77 -26.50
N SER A 148 -2.80 4.85 -26.41
CA SER A 148 -3.53 6.06 -26.04
C SER A 148 -3.21 6.52 -24.61
N LYS A 149 -2.84 5.59 -23.73
CA LYS A 149 -2.41 5.85 -22.36
C LYS A 149 -1.10 5.14 -22.04
N LYS A 150 -0.27 5.80 -21.22
CA LYS A 150 0.98 5.22 -20.72
C LYS A 150 0.66 4.18 -19.65
N LEU A 151 1.09 2.95 -19.87
CA LEU A 151 0.97 1.87 -18.88
C LEU A 151 1.74 2.25 -17.60
N ILE A 152 1.15 1.92 -16.46
CA ILE A 152 1.73 2.20 -15.14
C ILE A 152 2.48 0.96 -14.67
N LEU A 153 3.79 1.10 -14.41
CA LEU A 153 4.59 0.00 -13.86
C LEU A 153 4.26 -0.19 -12.38
N TYR A 154 3.98 -1.44 -12.00
CA TYR A 154 3.79 -1.80 -10.60
C TYR A 154 5.13 -1.83 -9.86
N SER A 155 5.23 -1.12 -8.72
CA SER A 155 6.36 -1.21 -7.80
C SER A 155 6.07 -2.24 -6.71
N ASP A 156 6.98 -3.19 -6.52
CA ASP A 156 6.86 -4.22 -5.48
C ASP A 156 6.94 -3.65 -4.05
N THR A 157 7.39 -2.40 -3.88
CA THR A 157 7.57 -1.77 -2.56
C THR A 157 6.27 -1.28 -1.92
N ARG A 158 5.23 -0.95 -2.70
CA ARG A 158 3.93 -0.47 -2.19
C ARG A 158 2.80 -0.94 -3.12
N PHE A 159 1.78 -1.61 -2.58
CA PHE A 159 0.66 -2.12 -3.39
C PHE A 159 -0.27 -1.01 -3.95
N ASN A 160 -0.07 0.24 -3.54
CA ASN A 160 -0.86 1.41 -3.95
C ASN A 160 -0.91 1.65 -5.47
N GLY A 161 0.04 1.12 -6.26
CA GLY A 161 0.04 1.25 -7.73
C GLY A 161 -0.75 0.16 -8.47
N ALA A 162 -1.26 -0.87 -7.77
CA ALA A 162 -1.87 -2.04 -8.40
C ALA A 162 -3.17 -1.71 -9.14
N TYR A 163 -4.10 -0.97 -8.50
CA TYR A 163 -5.34 -0.55 -9.14
C TYR A 163 -5.05 0.30 -10.38
N ALA A 164 -4.17 1.30 -10.26
CA ALA A 164 -3.79 2.17 -11.36
C ALA A 164 -3.20 1.39 -12.55
N MET A 165 -2.32 0.41 -12.30
CA MET A 165 -1.80 -0.48 -13.35
C MET A 165 -2.92 -1.24 -14.07
N LEU A 166 -3.78 -1.94 -13.31
CA LEU A 166 -4.84 -2.78 -13.88
C LEU A 166 -5.86 -1.93 -14.65
N ASN A 167 -6.27 -0.79 -14.09
CA ASN A 167 -7.25 0.10 -14.69
C ASN A 167 -6.73 0.73 -15.99
N VAL A 168 -5.48 1.19 -16.02
CA VAL A 168 -4.88 1.70 -17.26
C VAL A 168 -4.73 0.58 -18.29
N PHE A 169 -4.24 -0.59 -17.88
CA PHE A 169 -4.10 -1.75 -18.76
C PHE A 169 -5.43 -2.14 -19.40
N SER A 170 -6.50 -2.26 -18.60
CA SER A 170 -7.87 -2.54 -19.07
C SER A 170 -8.35 -1.48 -20.06
N SER A 171 -8.11 -0.20 -19.78
CA SER A 171 -8.53 0.87 -20.72
C SER A 171 -7.76 0.90 -22.04
N THR A 172 -6.66 0.15 -22.15
CA THR A 172 -5.86 -0.01 -23.36
C THR A 172 -5.92 -1.44 -23.92
N PHE A 173 -6.82 -2.29 -23.41
CA PHE A 173 -6.77 -3.74 -23.62
C PHE A 173 -6.73 -4.11 -25.10
N ASP A 174 -7.60 -3.51 -25.92
CA ASP A 174 -7.68 -3.77 -27.37
C ASP A 174 -6.46 -3.26 -28.16
N GLU A 175 -5.85 -2.16 -27.72
CA GLU A 175 -4.68 -1.56 -28.38
C GLU A 175 -3.43 -2.43 -28.21
N LEU A 176 -3.34 -3.17 -27.09
CA LEU A 176 -2.16 -3.97 -26.75
C LEU A 176 -1.87 -5.03 -27.81
N VAL A 177 -2.89 -5.66 -28.39
CA VAL A 177 -2.74 -6.75 -29.38
C VAL A 177 -1.80 -6.36 -30.53
N GLN A 178 -1.77 -5.08 -30.91
CA GLN A 178 -0.97 -4.58 -32.03
C GLN A 178 0.54 -4.48 -31.72
N ILE A 179 0.93 -4.44 -30.44
CA ILE A 179 2.32 -4.18 -30.02
C ILE A 179 2.99 -5.39 -29.34
N LEU A 180 2.22 -6.41 -28.98
CA LEU A 180 2.73 -7.62 -28.34
C LEU A 180 3.46 -8.53 -29.34
N ASP A 181 4.51 -9.19 -28.85
CA ASP A 181 5.14 -10.31 -29.58
C ASP A 181 4.38 -11.63 -29.34
N SER A 182 4.76 -12.70 -30.04
CA SER A 182 4.07 -14.00 -29.96
C SER A 182 4.03 -14.60 -28.54
N LYS A 183 5.08 -14.37 -27.75
CA LYS A 183 5.15 -14.85 -26.36
C LYS A 183 4.15 -14.08 -25.49
N LEU A 184 4.16 -12.75 -25.58
CA LEU A 184 3.25 -11.91 -24.80
C LEU A 184 1.80 -12.04 -25.25
N LEU A 185 1.53 -12.29 -26.54
CA LEU A 185 0.19 -12.61 -27.04
C LEU A 185 -0.39 -13.87 -26.37
N THR A 186 0.45 -14.88 -26.12
CA THR A 186 0.03 -16.09 -25.38
C THR A 186 -0.32 -15.78 -23.92
N THR A 187 0.41 -14.86 -23.28
CA THR A 187 0.07 -14.39 -21.92
C THR A 187 -1.19 -13.54 -21.92
N TYR A 188 -1.33 -12.64 -22.89
CA TYR A 188 -2.48 -11.77 -23.06
C TYR A 188 -3.77 -12.56 -23.31
N SER A 189 -3.71 -13.61 -24.14
CA SER A 189 -4.89 -14.45 -24.44
C SER A 189 -5.41 -15.24 -23.22
N ARG A 190 -4.65 -15.31 -22.12
CA ARG A 190 -5.11 -15.91 -20.85
C ARG A 190 -5.83 -14.91 -19.95
N ILE A 191 -5.78 -13.63 -20.28
CA ILE A 191 -6.48 -12.59 -19.53
C ILE A 191 -7.92 -12.53 -20.03
N ASN A 192 -8.86 -12.82 -19.14
CA ASN A 192 -10.27 -12.57 -19.37
C ASN A 192 -10.56 -11.10 -19.06
N ASP A 193 -10.99 -10.33 -20.06
CA ASP A 193 -11.22 -8.88 -19.94
C ASP A 193 -12.38 -8.54 -18.99
N ASP A 194 -13.48 -9.30 -19.04
CA ASP A 194 -14.60 -9.11 -18.11
C ASP A 194 -14.14 -9.32 -16.65
N PHE A 195 -13.35 -10.37 -16.40
CA PHE A 195 -12.79 -10.61 -15.07
C PHE A 195 -11.78 -9.53 -14.64
N LEU A 196 -10.98 -9.00 -15.57
CA LEU A 196 -10.10 -7.86 -15.32
C LEU A 196 -10.89 -6.62 -14.91
N LEU A 197 -11.99 -6.32 -15.62
CA LEU A 197 -12.88 -5.21 -15.29
C LEU A 197 -13.52 -5.38 -13.91
N ASP A 198 -13.95 -6.59 -13.57
CA ASP A 198 -14.51 -6.90 -12.25
C ASP A 198 -13.48 -6.72 -11.13
N ILE A 199 -12.24 -7.16 -11.33
CA ILE A 199 -11.14 -6.90 -10.37
C ILE A 199 -10.85 -5.40 -10.26
N CYS A 200 -10.88 -4.64 -11.36
CA CYS A 200 -10.70 -3.18 -11.31
C CYS A 200 -11.82 -2.51 -10.49
N ARG A 201 -13.08 -2.90 -10.71
CA ARG A 201 -14.24 -2.39 -9.94
C ARG A 201 -14.13 -2.75 -8.46
N PHE A 202 -13.67 -3.97 -8.15
CA PHE A 202 -13.48 -4.44 -6.79
C PHE A 202 -12.35 -3.70 -6.06
N LEU A 203 -11.26 -3.37 -6.74
CA LEU A 203 -10.11 -2.66 -6.16
C LEU A 203 -10.33 -1.16 -5.97
N LEU A 204 -11.18 -0.52 -6.79
CA LEU A 204 -11.43 0.93 -6.71
C LEU A 204 -11.84 1.42 -5.31
N PRO A 205 -12.76 0.76 -4.57
CA PRO A 205 -13.05 1.12 -3.18
C PRO A 205 -11.83 1.14 -2.26
N PHE A 206 -10.89 0.20 -2.45
CA PHE A 206 -9.67 0.13 -1.64
C PHE A 206 -8.72 1.28 -1.97
N ASP A 207 -8.51 1.55 -3.25
CA ASP A 207 -7.70 2.66 -3.73
C ASP A 207 -8.22 4.00 -3.19
N THR A 208 -9.54 4.21 -3.27
CA THR A 208 -10.23 5.40 -2.76
C THR A 208 -10.05 5.55 -1.24
N VAL A 209 -10.16 4.46 -0.48
CA VAL A 209 -9.98 4.47 0.97
C VAL A 209 -8.53 4.75 1.35
N ILE A 210 -7.57 4.13 0.67
CA ILE A 210 -6.14 4.37 0.88
C ILE A 210 -5.83 5.84 0.66
N GLU A 211 -6.24 6.42 -0.48
CA GLU A 211 -6.06 7.84 -0.77
C GLU A 211 -6.69 8.74 0.31
N ALA A 212 -7.91 8.42 0.76
CA ALA A 212 -8.62 9.19 1.77
C ALA A 212 -8.01 9.08 3.19
N LEU A 213 -7.28 8.00 3.50
CA LEU A 213 -6.59 7.80 4.77
C LEU A 213 -5.18 8.40 4.78
N SER A 214 -4.57 8.56 3.61
CA SER A 214 -3.25 9.20 3.43
C SER A 214 -3.33 10.74 3.25
N ASP A 215 -4.52 11.35 3.37
CA ASP A 215 -4.72 12.81 3.30
C ASP A 215 -3.99 13.52 4.46
N ASP A 216 -3.15 14.51 4.13
CA ASP A 216 -2.33 15.29 5.07
C ASP A 216 -2.96 16.64 5.45
N ARG A 217 -4.08 17.02 4.82
CA ARG A 217 -4.79 18.29 5.05
C ARG A 217 -6.03 18.15 5.91
N ARG A 218 -6.54 16.92 6.04
CA ARG A 218 -7.76 16.61 6.80
C ARG A 218 -7.46 15.57 7.85
N LEU A 219 -8.17 15.62 8.96
CA LEU A 219 -8.08 14.57 9.98
C LEU A 219 -8.57 13.24 9.37
N THR A 220 -7.77 12.18 9.47
CA THR A 220 -8.08 10.87 8.88
C THR A 220 -8.36 9.78 9.90
N LEU A 221 -7.84 9.91 11.14
CA LEU A 221 -7.94 8.86 12.16
C LEU A 221 -9.39 8.42 12.46
N HIS A 222 -10.32 9.37 12.50
CA HIS A 222 -11.75 9.08 12.74
C HIS A 222 -12.43 8.31 11.60
N ARG A 223 -11.81 8.25 10.42
CA ARG A 223 -12.33 7.54 9.24
C ARG A 223 -11.91 6.07 9.18
N VAL A 224 -10.91 5.67 9.97
CA VAL A 224 -10.34 4.32 9.94
C VAL A 224 -11.41 3.25 10.16
N LEU A 225 -12.22 3.37 11.23
CA LEU A 225 -13.25 2.36 11.54
C LEU A 225 -14.40 2.34 10.52
N PRO A 226 -15.00 3.49 10.13
CA PRO A 226 -16.00 3.50 9.05
C PRO A 226 -15.49 2.92 7.73
N PHE A 227 -14.27 3.25 7.33
CA PHE A 227 -13.68 2.72 6.10
C PHE A 227 -13.35 1.24 6.19
N LYS A 228 -12.88 0.76 7.34
CA LYS A 228 -12.70 -0.67 7.60
C LYS A 228 -14.02 -1.42 7.36
N GLN A 229 -15.10 -0.97 8.00
CA GLN A 229 -16.42 -1.58 7.81
C GLN A 229 -16.90 -1.49 6.36
N TYR A 230 -16.72 -0.34 5.72
CA TYR A 230 -17.06 -0.17 4.31
C TYR A 230 -16.34 -1.18 3.41
N LEU A 231 -15.03 -1.39 3.61
CA LEU A 231 -14.25 -2.37 2.85
C LEU A 231 -14.67 -3.81 3.14
N ILE A 232 -14.99 -4.15 4.40
CA ILE A 232 -15.55 -5.46 4.76
C ILE A 232 -16.85 -5.71 3.98
N ASN A 233 -17.75 -4.73 3.92
CA ASN A 233 -18.99 -4.85 3.16
C ASN A 233 -18.72 -5.01 1.64
N LYS A 234 -17.65 -4.42 1.11
CA LYS A 234 -17.24 -4.63 -0.29
C LYS A 234 -16.65 -6.02 -0.57
N CYS A 235 -16.26 -6.74 0.47
CA CYS A 235 -15.83 -8.13 0.40
C CYS A 235 -16.99 -9.14 0.52
N GLU A 236 -18.24 -8.70 0.64
CA GLU A 236 -19.39 -9.60 0.58
C GLU A 236 -19.48 -10.27 -0.79
N ILE A 237 -19.64 -11.59 -0.77
CA ILE A 237 -19.71 -12.42 -1.97
C ILE A 237 -21.11 -12.32 -2.58
N ASP A 238 -21.14 -12.01 -3.87
CA ASP A 238 -22.35 -12.09 -4.70
C ASP A 238 -22.37 -13.44 -5.44
N ASN A 239 -23.57 -13.95 -5.73
CA ASN A 239 -23.76 -15.14 -6.54
C ASN A 239 -23.18 -14.97 -7.94
N ASP A 240 -23.28 -13.75 -8.49
CA ASP A 240 -22.81 -13.40 -9.83
C ASP A 240 -21.29 -13.17 -9.89
N ASP A 241 -20.58 -13.15 -8.76
CA ASP A 241 -19.12 -13.00 -8.77
C ASP A 241 -18.44 -14.20 -9.47
N ASN A 242 -17.45 -13.93 -10.31
CA ASN A 242 -16.54 -14.95 -10.81
C ASN A 242 -15.77 -15.62 -9.66
N GLU A 243 -15.40 -16.89 -9.82
CA GLU A 243 -14.66 -17.66 -8.81
C GLU A 243 -13.40 -16.95 -8.31
N GLY A 244 -12.60 -16.33 -9.19
CA GLY A 244 -11.41 -15.61 -8.77
C GLY A 244 -11.70 -14.37 -7.92
N LEU A 245 -12.85 -13.72 -8.14
CA LEU A 245 -13.31 -12.60 -7.32
C LEU A 245 -13.86 -13.10 -5.97
N LYS A 246 -14.59 -14.21 -5.96
CA LYS A 246 -15.07 -14.88 -4.74
C LYS A 246 -13.90 -15.25 -3.82
N GLN A 247 -12.83 -15.82 -4.39
CA GLN A 247 -11.58 -16.13 -3.69
C GLN A 247 -10.97 -14.87 -3.03
N ALA A 248 -10.77 -13.81 -3.82
CA ALA A 248 -10.18 -12.56 -3.34
C ALA A 248 -11.03 -11.91 -2.24
N LYS A 249 -12.36 -11.82 -2.44
CA LYS A 249 -13.33 -11.29 -1.47
C LYS A 249 -13.33 -12.12 -0.16
N CYS A 250 -13.38 -13.45 -0.25
CA CYS A 250 -13.35 -14.34 0.91
C CYS A 250 -12.08 -14.15 1.74
N PHE A 251 -10.91 -14.09 1.07
CA PHE A 251 -9.64 -13.91 1.75
C PHE A 251 -9.53 -12.53 2.41
N LEU A 252 -9.81 -11.45 1.66
CA LEU A 252 -9.74 -10.08 2.17
C LEU A 252 -10.76 -9.81 3.27
N GLY A 253 -11.99 -10.27 3.11
CA GLY A 253 -13.05 -10.09 4.11
C GLY A 253 -12.65 -10.65 5.47
N LYS A 254 -12.13 -11.89 5.51
CA LYS A 254 -11.63 -12.52 6.74
C LYS A 254 -10.45 -11.74 7.35
N ARG A 255 -9.49 -11.34 6.52
CA ARG A 255 -8.28 -10.64 6.98
C ARG A 255 -8.54 -9.23 7.48
N LEU A 256 -9.53 -8.54 6.91
CA LEU A 256 -9.95 -7.23 7.39
C LEU A 256 -10.77 -7.35 8.67
N ASP A 257 -11.54 -8.42 8.85
CA ASP A 257 -12.30 -8.66 10.09
C ASP A 257 -11.37 -9.06 11.26
N GLU A 258 -10.25 -9.70 10.97
CA GLU A 258 -9.20 -10.03 11.96
C GLU A 258 -8.48 -8.76 12.51
N LYS A 259 -8.86 -8.36 13.73
CA LYS A 259 -8.34 -7.24 14.56
C LYS A 259 -8.67 -5.83 14.07
#